data_AF-A0A1F4XGF3-F1
#
_entry.id   AF-A0A1F4XGF3-F1
#
_cell.length_a   1.000
_cell.length_b   1.000
_cell.length_c   1.000
_cell.angle_alpha   90.00
_cell.angle_beta   90.00
_cell.angle_gamma   90.00
#
_symmetry.space_group_name_H-M   'P 1'
#
loop_
_entity.id
_entity.type
_entity.pdbx_description
1 polymer ?
#
loop_
_entity_poly.entity_id
_entity_poly.type
_entity_poly.pdbx_seq_one_letter_code
_entity_poly.pdbx_strand_id
1 'polypeptide(L)'
;MDEHDYKRFSLWRTWDIPHYYGDYVRQCFIAAAAISLLTIPMWGDLLPFGTLVQVGSAVVLVLLAGLTNPHGRVVLFLDATAAGLGLIFIEAAAINFYQTQSFMLFAAREAVALLLLLAFYFSVKTVRAMSMRQVGHPFRVGEFDEKDNEK
;
A
#
# COMPACT_ATOMS: atom_id res chain seq x y z
N MET A 1 -0.98 14.91 39.88
CA MET A 1 -0.53 13.72 39.10
C MET A 1 -0.08 14.32 37.80
N ASP A 2 1.19 14.71 37.76
CA ASP A 2 1.62 15.87 36.99
C ASP A 2 2.28 15.49 35.66
N GLU A 3 1.94 16.34 34.72
CA GLU A 3 2.16 16.48 33.28
C GLU A 3 3.57 16.19 32.72
N HIS A 4 4.50 15.65 33.50
CA HIS A 4 5.91 15.53 33.12
C HIS A 4 6.35 14.16 32.58
N ASP A 5 5.45 13.17 32.50
CA ASP A 5 5.80 11.76 32.19
C ASP A 5 5.50 11.29 30.75
N TYR A 6 5.16 12.19 29.82
CA TYR A 6 4.85 11.82 28.42
C TYR A 6 6.08 11.75 27.49
N LYS A 7 7.28 12.05 27.99
CA LYS A 7 8.52 12.07 27.19
C LYS A 7 9.44 10.88 27.43
N ARG A 8 8.89 9.71 27.74
CA ARG A 8 9.68 8.48 27.84
C ARG A 8 9.68 7.71 26.52
N PHE A 9 10.66 8.07 25.69
CA PHE A 9 11.39 7.19 24.78
C PHE A 9 10.57 6.14 24.00
N SER A 10 9.98 6.56 22.88
CA SER A 10 9.58 5.67 21.78
C SER A 10 10.40 6.05 20.55
N LEU A 11 11.40 5.23 20.22
CA LEU A 11 12.24 5.36 19.02
C LEU A 11 11.51 4.95 17.72
N TRP A 12 10.22 4.60 17.80
CA TRP A 12 9.42 4.07 16.69
C TRP A 12 8.03 4.70 16.64
N ARG A 13 7.93 6.01 16.91
CA ARG A 13 6.67 6.74 16.71
C ARG A 13 6.47 6.92 15.21
N THR A 14 5.85 5.93 14.57
CA THR A 14 5.06 6.20 13.37
C THR A 14 4.07 7.27 13.78
N TRP A 15 4.14 8.41 13.14
CA TRP A 15 3.16 9.46 13.35
C TRP A 15 1.87 8.92 12.73
N ASP A 16 1.11 8.16 13.52
CA ASP A 16 -0.18 7.61 13.13
C ASP A 16 -1.14 8.79 13.01
N ILE A 17 -1.02 9.54 11.92
CA ILE A 17 -2.01 10.55 11.53
C ILE A 17 -3.32 9.78 11.44
N PRO A 18 -4.33 10.08 12.28
CA PRO A 18 -5.57 9.33 12.27
C PRO A 18 -6.13 9.24 10.86
N HIS A 19 -6.55 8.04 10.46
CA HIS A 19 -7.10 7.75 9.13
C HIS A 19 -6.13 7.91 7.93
N TYR A 20 -4.82 8.01 8.17
CA TYR A 20 -3.78 7.92 7.13
C TYR A 20 -3.11 6.54 7.16
N TYR A 21 -3.10 5.86 6.02
CA TYR A 21 -2.52 4.52 5.88
C TYR A 21 -1.40 4.46 4.83
N GLY A 22 -0.90 5.62 4.39
CA GLY A 22 0.11 5.70 3.33
C GLY A 22 1.43 5.02 3.69
N ASP A 23 1.82 4.98 4.98
CA ASP A 23 3.06 4.29 5.36
C ASP A 23 3.02 2.78 5.10
N TYR A 24 1.85 2.15 5.26
CA TYR A 24 1.66 0.74 4.89
C TYR A 24 1.75 0.55 3.37
N VAL A 25 1.19 1.48 2.58
CA VAL A 25 1.27 1.44 1.11
C VAL A 25 2.73 1.49 0.66
N ARG A 26 3.53 2.38 1.25
CA ARG A 26 4.97 2.53 0.96
C ARG A 26 5.73 1.24 1.22
N GLN A 27 5.50 0.61 2.38
CA GLN A 27 6.13 -0.66 2.73
C GLN A 27 5.73 -1.77 1.76
N CYS A 28 4.45 -1.87 1.40
CA CYS A 28 3.97 -2.86 0.46
C CYS A 28 4.59 -2.69 -0.94
N PHE A 29 4.67 -1.46 -1.46
CA PHE A 29 5.28 -1.17 -2.75
C PHE A 29 6.78 -1.46 -2.78
N ILE A 30 7.51 -1.09 -1.73
CA ILE A 30 8.95 -1.40 -1.62
C ILE A 30 9.15 -2.92 -1.56
N ALA A 31 8.36 -3.63 -0.75
CA ALA A 31 8.45 -5.08 -0.64
C ALA A 31 8.10 -5.77 -1.98
N ALA A 32 7.04 -5.33 -2.66
CA ALA A 32 6.63 -5.87 -3.95
C ALA A 32 7.71 -5.65 -5.03
N ALA A 33 8.31 -4.44 -5.07
CA ALA A 33 9.41 -4.13 -5.98
C ALA A 33 10.65 -4.98 -5.68
N ALA A 34 11.01 -5.16 -4.39
CA ALA A 34 12.14 -5.98 -3.99
C ALA A 34 11.96 -7.44 -4.41
N ILE A 35 10.80 -8.04 -4.11
CA ILE A 35 10.49 -9.42 -4.53
C ILE A 35 10.55 -9.52 -6.06
N SER A 36 9.91 -8.60 -6.77
CA SER A 36 9.89 -8.56 -8.24
C SER A 36 11.29 -8.56 -8.84
N LEU A 37 12.22 -7.74 -8.31
CA LEU A 37 13.59 -7.67 -8.82
C LEU A 37 14.42 -8.91 -8.47
N LEU A 38 14.27 -9.44 -7.25
CA LEU A 38 15.01 -10.63 -6.81
C LEU A 38 14.58 -11.89 -7.56
N THR A 39 13.32 -11.98 -7.99
CA THR A 39 12.83 -13.14 -8.73
C THR A 39 13.43 -13.25 -10.13
N ILE A 40 13.76 -12.14 -10.80
CA ILE A 40 14.31 -12.15 -12.17
C ILE A 40 15.51 -13.11 -12.30
N PRO A 41 16.61 -12.95 -11.53
CA PRO A 41 17.76 -13.83 -11.65
C PRO A 41 17.55 -15.23 -11.05
N MET A 42 16.56 -15.41 -10.17
CA MET A 42 16.36 -16.67 -9.43
C MET A 42 15.44 -17.63 -10.17
N TRP A 43 14.31 -17.13 -10.69
CA TRP A 43 13.24 -17.95 -11.26
C TRP A 43 12.71 -17.43 -12.60
N GLY A 44 12.97 -16.16 -12.94
CA GLY A 44 12.54 -15.53 -14.19
C GLY A 44 11.53 -14.40 -14.00
N ASP A 45 10.78 -14.07 -15.04
CA ASP A 45 9.88 -12.92 -15.05
C ASP A 45 8.53 -13.21 -14.36
N LEU A 46 8.13 -12.37 -13.40
CA LEU A 46 6.79 -12.37 -12.80
C LEU A 46 5.75 -11.93 -13.82
N LEU A 47 6.05 -10.87 -14.58
CA LEU A 47 5.14 -10.32 -15.57
C LEU A 47 5.32 -11.01 -16.92
N PRO A 48 4.23 -11.29 -17.66
CA PRO A 48 4.29 -11.89 -19.00
C PRO A 48 4.82 -10.95 -20.09
N PHE A 49 5.31 -9.77 -19.72
CA PHE A 49 5.72 -8.71 -20.65
C PHE A 49 7.25 -8.57 -20.77
N GLY A 50 8.00 -9.48 -20.15
CA GLY A 50 9.45 -9.52 -20.18
C GLY A 50 10.13 -8.66 -19.11
N THR A 51 11.43 -8.92 -18.94
CA THR A 51 12.26 -8.33 -17.87
C THR A 51 12.27 -6.80 -17.85
N LEU A 52 12.31 -6.14 -19.01
CA LEU A 52 12.36 -4.66 -19.06
C LEU A 52 11.11 -4.02 -18.44
N VAL A 53 9.93 -4.57 -18.75
CA VAL A 53 8.65 -4.08 -18.21
C VAL A 53 8.59 -4.34 -16.71
N GLN A 54 9.08 -5.49 -16.25
CA GLN A 54 9.13 -5.83 -14.83
C GLN A 54 10.05 -4.89 -14.05
N VAL A 55 11.27 -4.64 -14.53
CA VAL A 55 12.17 -3.66 -13.90
C VAL A 55 11.56 -2.26 -13.91
N GLY A 56 10.96 -1.85 -15.03
CA GLY A 56 10.24 -0.57 -15.13
C GLY A 56 9.10 -0.44 -14.11
N SER A 57 8.29 -1.49 -13.94
CA SER A 57 7.22 -1.50 -12.94
C SER A 57 7.75 -1.41 -11.50
N ALA A 58 8.87 -2.06 -11.18
CA ALA A 58 9.49 -1.98 -9.87
C ALA A 58 9.98 -0.55 -9.57
N VAL A 59 10.59 0.12 -10.56
CA VAL A 59 10.99 1.52 -10.45
C VAL A 59 9.77 2.43 -10.23
N VAL A 60 8.68 2.21 -10.98
CA VAL A 60 7.44 2.98 -10.80
C VAL A 60 6.85 2.78 -9.40
N LEU A 61 6.80 1.55 -8.89
CA LEU A 61 6.31 1.27 -7.53
C LEU A 61 7.15 1.97 -6.45
N VAL A 62 8.48 1.95 -6.57
CA VAL A 62 9.37 2.63 -5.62
C VAL A 62 9.23 4.15 -5.72
N LEU A 63 9.10 4.70 -6.92
CA LEU A 63 8.86 6.13 -7.13
C LEU A 63 7.56 6.56 -6.44
N LEU A 64 6.48 5.82 -6.66
CA LEU A 64 5.18 6.07 -6.02
C LEU A 64 5.29 6.00 -4.50
N ALA A 65 5.95 4.97 -3.96
CA ALA A 65 6.22 4.85 -2.52
C ALA A 65 7.03 6.03 -1.94
N GLY A 66 7.92 6.63 -2.73
CA GLY A 66 8.66 7.83 -2.35
C GLY A 66 7.78 9.09 -2.32
N LEU A 67 6.79 9.16 -3.21
CA LEU A 67 5.89 10.31 -3.35
C LEU A 67 4.69 10.23 -2.38
N THR A 68 4.30 9.05 -1.90
CA THR A 68 3.15 8.86 -0.99
C THR A 68 3.29 9.74 0.25
N ASN A 69 2.32 10.64 0.44
CA ASN A 69 2.33 11.60 1.54
C ASN A 69 0.89 11.96 1.97
N PRO A 70 0.68 12.49 3.20
CA PRO A 70 -0.65 12.75 3.74
C PRO A 70 -1.40 13.94 3.11
N HIS A 71 -0.77 14.73 2.24
CA HIS A 71 -1.40 15.89 1.60
C HIS A 71 -1.75 15.63 0.13
N GLY A 72 -1.05 14.71 -0.53
CA GLY A 72 -1.15 14.42 -1.95
C GLY A 72 -2.25 13.41 -2.28
N ARG A 73 -3.52 13.84 -2.27
CA ARG A 73 -4.66 12.98 -2.67
C ARG A 73 -4.46 12.34 -4.05
N VAL A 74 -3.88 13.10 -4.99
CA VAL A 74 -3.59 12.60 -6.35
C VAL A 74 -2.59 11.45 -6.30
N VAL A 75 -1.54 11.56 -5.49
CA VAL A 75 -0.53 10.50 -5.37
C VAL A 75 -1.17 9.21 -4.82
N LEU A 76 -1.99 9.31 -3.77
CA LEU A 76 -2.68 8.12 -3.23
C LEU A 76 -3.69 7.50 -4.21
N PHE A 77 -4.29 8.31 -5.08
CA PHE A 77 -5.13 7.77 -6.15
C PHE A 77 -4.30 7.04 -7.22
N LEU A 78 -3.12 7.57 -7.55
CA LEU A 78 -2.16 6.89 -8.42
C LEU A 78 -1.64 5.60 -7.77
N ASP A 79 -1.36 5.61 -6.46
CA ASP A 79 -0.98 4.42 -5.70
C ASP A 79 -2.09 3.35 -5.78
N ALA A 80 -3.35 3.72 -5.52
CA ALA A 80 -4.48 2.81 -5.68
C ALA A 80 -4.59 2.27 -7.11
N THR A 81 -4.40 3.11 -8.12
CA THR A 81 -4.48 2.69 -9.52
C THR A 81 -3.35 1.72 -9.88
N ALA A 82 -2.11 2.04 -9.51
CA ALA A 82 -0.95 1.21 -9.76
C ALA A 82 -1.04 -0.13 -9.03
N ALA A 83 -1.49 -0.13 -7.77
CA ALA A 83 -1.72 -1.33 -6.98
C ALA A 83 -2.80 -2.22 -7.62
N GLY A 84 -3.93 -1.63 -8.04
CA GLY A 84 -5.03 -2.35 -8.67
C GLY A 84 -4.64 -2.97 -10.02
N LEU A 85 -3.99 -2.21 -10.91
CA LEU A 85 -3.52 -2.73 -12.20
C LEU A 85 -2.43 -3.78 -12.03
N GLY A 86 -1.47 -3.55 -11.13
CA GLY A 86 -0.42 -4.51 -10.82
C GLY A 86 -0.99 -5.83 -10.28
N LEU A 87 -1.96 -5.75 -9.37
CA LEU A 87 -2.68 -6.91 -8.84
C LEU A 87 -3.33 -7.71 -9.97
N ILE A 88 -4.10 -7.04 -10.85
CA ILE A 88 -4.78 -7.71 -11.97
C ILE A 88 -3.76 -8.43 -12.88
N PHE A 89 -2.65 -7.79 -13.23
CA PHE A 89 -1.67 -8.40 -14.12
C PHE A 89 -0.91 -9.56 -13.48
N ILE A 90 -0.53 -9.43 -12.21
CA ILE A 90 0.19 -10.48 -11.49
C ILE A 90 -0.71 -11.69 -11.22
N GLU A 91 -1.96 -11.47 -10.79
CA GLU A 91 -2.95 -12.54 -10.60
C GLU A 91 -3.29 -13.25 -11.90
N ALA A 92 -3.54 -12.47 -12.97
CA ALA A 92 -3.77 -13.06 -14.28
C ALA A 92 -2.58 -13.92 -14.73
N ALA A 93 -1.34 -13.48 -14.47
CA ALA A 93 -0.15 -14.27 -14.76
C ALA A 93 -0.05 -15.53 -13.87
N ALA A 94 -0.37 -15.43 -12.58
CA ALA A 94 -0.36 -16.56 -11.66
C ALA A 94 -1.33 -17.66 -12.13
N ILE A 95 -2.55 -17.28 -12.50
CA ILE A 95 -3.58 -18.20 -13.00
C ILE A 95 -3.17 -18.80 -14.35
N ASN A 96 -2.76 -17.99 -15.32
CA ASN A 96 -2.46 -18.46 -16.67
C ASN A 96 -1.26 -19.41 -16.71
N PHE A 97 -0.25 -19.19 -15.86
CA PHE A 97 0.97 -19.99 -15.88
C PHE A 97 1.04 -21.05 -14.80
N TYR A 98 -0.01 -21.23 -13.99
CA TYR A 98 -0.04 -22.14 -12.85
C TYR A 98 0.48 -23.55 -13.16
N GLN A 99 0.12 -24.11 -14.33
CA GLN A 99 0.51 -25.47 -14.73
C GLN A 99 1.82 -25.53 -15.53
N THR A 100 2.33 -24.38 -15.97
CA THR A 100 3.43 -24.32 -16.96
C THR A 100 4.76 -23.83 -16.39
N GLN A 101 4.73 -23.15 -15.25
CA GLN A 101 5.90 -22.53 -14.64
C GLN A 101 6.18 -23.09 -13.24
N SER A 102 7.35 -22.77 -12.70
CA SER A 102 7.79 -23.31 -11.41
C SER A 102 6.89 -22.85 -10.26
N PHE A 103 6.70 -23.74 -9.29
CA PHE A 103 5.96 -23.43 -8.06
C PHE A 103 6.55 -22.21 -7.32
N MET A 104 7.89 -22.05 -7.32
CA MET A 104 8.53 -20.89 -6.70
C MET A 104 8.12 -19.58 -7.37
N LEU A 105 7.98 -19.56 -8.69
CA LEU A 105 7.57 -18.37 -9.42
C LEU A 105 6.09 -18.06 -9.20
N PHE A 106 5.24 -19.10 -9.14
CA PHE A 106 3.85 -18.96 -8.70
C PHE A 106 3.77 -18.35 -7.29
N ALA A 107 4.50 -18.89 -6.31
CA ALA A 107 4.52 -18.37 -4.94
C ALA A 107 5.02 -16.92 -4.88
N ALA A 108 6.00 -16.54 -5.70
CA ALA A 108 6.46 -15.15 -5.80
C ALA A 108 5.38 -14.21 -6.35
N ARG A 109 4.61 -14.64 -7.36
CA ARG A 109 3.47 -13.88 -7.87
C ARG A 109 2.39 -13.69 -6.81
N GLU A 110 2.00 -14.76 -6.12
CA GLU A 110 1.02 -14.71 -5.03
C GLU A 110 1.48 -13.76 -3.91
N ALA A 111 2.75 -13.83 -3.51
CA ALA A 111 3.31 -12.92 -2.50
C ALA A 111 3.22 -11.45 -2.94
N VAL A 112 3.56 -11.15 -4.19
CA VAL A 112 3.44 -9.79 -4.75
C VAL A 112 1.97 -9.37 -4.87
N ALA A 113 1.08 -10.26 -5.30
CA ALA A 113 -0.35 -9.99 -5.41
C ALA A 113 -0.95 -9.61 -4.05
N LEU A 114 -0.63 -10.35 -2.99
CA LEU A 114 -1.09 -10.03 -1.64
C LEU A 114 -0.59 -8.66 -1.16
N LEU A 115 0.67 -8.32 -1.44
CA LEU A 115 1.21 -6.98 -1.13
C LEU A 115 0.49 -5.88 -1.89
N LEU A 116 0.20 -6.09 -3.18
CA LEU A 116 -0.52 -5.13 -4.01
C LEU A 116 -2.00 -5.01 -3.59
N LEU A 117 -2.63 -6.10 -3.15
CA LEU A 117 -3.99 -6.09 -2.59
C LEU A 117 -4.06 -5.25 -1.31
N LEU A 118 -3.09 -5.42 -0.40
CA LEU A 118 -2.99 -4.61 0.81
C LEU A 118 -2.72 -3.14 0.48
N ALA A 119 -1.79 -2.87 -0.44
CA ALA A 119 -1.50 -1.52 -0.90
C ALA A 119 -2.74 -0.85 -1.51
N PHE A 120 -3.50 -1.58 -2.32
CA PHE A 120 -4.77 -1.12 -2.90
C PHE A 120 -5.77 -0.75 -1.79
N TYR A 121 -6.00 -1.66 -0.84
CA TYR A 121 -6.92 -1.44 0.27
C TYR A 121 -6.55 -0.20 1.10
N PHE A 122 -5.29 -0.07 1.51
CA PHE A 122 -4.85 1.07 2.33
C PHE A 122 -4.85 2.39 1.56
N SER A 123 -4.52 2.36 0.26
CA SER A 123 -4.62 3.54 -0.60
C SER A 123 -6.07 4.03 -0.69
N VAL A 124 -7.01 3.14 -1.00
CA VAL A 124 -8.45 3.46 -1.06
C VAL A 124 -8.97 3.95 0.29
N LYS A 125 -8.58 3.30 1.40
CA LYS A 125 -8.98 3.71 2.76
C LYS A 125 -8.52 5.14 3.06
N THR A 126 -7.31 5.50 2.64
CA THR A 126 -6.75 6.85 2.82
C THR A 126 -7.44 7.87 1.91
N VAL A 127 -7.64 7.56 0.63
CA VAL A 127 -8.38 8.44 -0.31
C VAL A 127 -9.79 8.71 0.19
N ARG A 128 -10.47 7.69 0.72
CA ARG A 128 -11.80 7.82 1.33
C ARG A 128 -11.76 8.77 2.53
N ALA A 129 -10.81 8.58 3.46
CA ALA A 129 -10.65 9.45 4.61
C ALA A 129 -10.37 10.91 4.21
N MET A 130 -9.56 11.13 3.18
CA MET A 130 -9.31 12.47 2.62
C MET A 130 -10.58 13.09 2.04
N SER A 131 -11.38 12.30 1.33
CA SER A 131 -12.65 12.78 0.76
C SER A 131 -13.65 13.17 1.84
N MET A 132 -13.63 12.50 2.99
CA MET A 132 -14.45 12.84 4.16
C MET A 132 -13.81 13.90 5.06
N ARG A 133 -12.61 14.41 4.73
CA ARG A 133 -11.84 15.36 5.56
C ARG A 133 -11.57 14.84 7.00
N GLN A 134 -11.43 13.52 7.15
CA GLN A 134 -11.20 12.83 8.43
C GLN A 134 -9.72 12.56 8.72
N VAL A 135 -8.83 12.83 7.75
CA VAL A 135 -7.38 12.66 7.93
C VAL A 135 -6.89 13.62 9.01
N GLY A 136 -6.23 13.08 10.02
CA GLY A 136 -5.75 13.86 11.16
C GLY A 136 -6.78 14.06 12.28
N HIS A 137 -8.07 13.74 12.06
CA HIS A 137 -9.10 13.90 13.08
C HIS A 137 -9.11 12.68 14.02
N PRO A 138 -8.75 12.84 15.32
CA PRO A 138 -8.83 11.74 16.27
C PRO A 138 -10.29 11.40 16.54
N PHE A 139 -10.59 10.11 16.74
CA PHE A 139 -11.92 9.68 17.15
C PHE A 139 -12.25 10.25 18.53
N ARG A 140 -13.24 11.14 18.62
CA ARG A 140 -13.74 11.66 19.91
C ARG A 140 -15.05 10.94 20.26
N VAL A 141 -15.05 10.21 21.38
CA VAL A 141 -16.25 9.55 21.90
C VAL A 141 -17.28 10.64 22.24
N GLY A 142 -18.46 10.59 21.62
CA GLY A 142 -19.55 11.57 21.77
C GLY A 142 -19.83 12.47 20.55
N GLU A 143 -19.02 12.42 19.49
CA GLU A 143 -19.17 13.28 18.29
C GLU A 143 -20.47 13.03 17.49
N PHE A 144 -21.12 11.88 17.72
CA PHE A 144 -22.39 11.51 17.08
C PHE A 144 -23.64 11.81 17.94
N ASP A 145 -23.47 12.13 19.23
CA ASP A 145 -24.59 12.35 20.15
C ASP A 145 -25.10 13.81 20.14
N GLU A 146 -24.28 14.77 19.68
CA GLU A 146 -24.62 16.20 19.69
C GLU A 146 -25.55 16.62 18.55
N LYS A 147 -25.63 15.86 17.45
CA LYS A 147 -26.42 16.26 16.26
C LYS A 147 -27.92 15.97 16.35
N ASP A 148 -28.35 15.19 17.34
CA ASP A 148 -29.75 14.77 17.49
C ASP A 148 -30.55 15.64 18.48
N ASN A 149 -29.92 16.62 19.15
CA ASN A 149 -30.54 17.46 20.18
C ASN A 149 -30.87 18.91 19.75
N GLU A 150 -30.66 19.29 18.48
CA GLU A 150 -31.04 20.62 17.95
C GLU A 150 -32.29 20.56 17.03
N LYS A 151 -33.39 19.98 17.51
CA LYS A 151 -34.71 20.12 16.87
C LYS A 151 -35.74 20.73 17.81
#